data_AF-A0A141RL03-F1
#
_entry.id   AF-A0A141RL03-F1
#
_cell.length_a   1.000
_cell.length_b   1.000
_cell.length_c   1.000
_cell.angle_alpha   90.00
_cell.angle_beta   90.00
_cell.angle_gamma   90.00
#
_symmetry.space_group_name_H-M   'P 1'
#
loop_
_entity.id
_entity.type
_entity.pdbx_description
1 polymer ?
#
loop_
_entity_poly.entity_id
_entity_poly.type
_entity_poly.pdbx_seq_one_letter_code
_entity_poly.pdbx_strand_id
1 'polypeptide(L)'
;TCIHRPRQESAWNPKVKSPVGASGLMQIMPGTATHTVKMFSIPGYSSPGQLLDPETNINIGTSYLQYVYQQFGNNRIFSSAAYNAGPG
;
A
#
# COMPACT_ATOMS: atom_id res chain seq x y z
N THR A 1 0.54 10.50 -14.04
CA THR A 1 1.09 11.49 -13.07
C THR A 1 0.90 11.03 -11.62
N CYS A 2 1.19 9.76 -11.29
CA CYS A 2 0.53 9.08 -10.17
C CYS A 2 1.38 8.90 -8.90
N ILE A 3 2.61 9.42 -8.87
CA ILE A 3 3.52 9.27 -7.71
C ILE A 3 3.32 10.38 -6.66
N HIS A 4 2.53 11.43 -6.97
CA HIS A 4 2.36 12.59 -6.09
C HIS A 4 1.10 12.55 -5.20
N ARG A 5 0.11 11.70 -5.49
CA ARG A 5 -1.16 11.70 -4.76
C ARG A 5 -1.17 11.09 -3.36
N PRO A 6 -0.35 10.09 -2.98
CA PRO A 6 -0.39 9.52 -1.62
C PRO A 6 -0.04 10.57 -0.55
N ARG A 7 0.87 11.49 -0.89
CA ARG A 7 1.30 12.59 -0.01
C ARG A 7 0.23 13.69 0.10
N GLN A 8 -0.56 13.91 -0.95
CA GLN A 8 -1.59 14.94 -0.98
C GLN A 8 -2.95 14.45 -0.44
N GLU A 9 -3.24 13.16 -0.54
CA GLU A 9 -4.52 12.58 -0.09
C GLU A 9 -4.52 12.11 1.38
N SER A 10 -3.37 11.70 1.94
CA SER A 10 -3.31 11.35 3.37
C SER A 10 -3.00 12.54 4.27
N ALA A 11 -2.38 13.61 3.77
CA ALA A 11 -1.91 14.76 4.57
C ALA A 11 -1.12 14.36 5.83
N TRP A 12 -0.40 13.22 5.80
CA TRP A 12 0.27 12.61 6.95
C TRP A 12 -0.66 12.13 8.08
N ASN A 13 -1.96 12.02 7.81
CA ASN A 13 -2.92 11.47 8.74
C ASN A 13 -2.95 9.93 8.60
N PRO A 14 -2.43 9.17 9.58
CA PRO A 14 -2.42 7.71 9.50
C PRO A 14 -3.81 7.09 9.64
N LYS A 15 -4.83 7.88 10.01
CA LYS A 15 -6.20 7.41 10.17
C LYS A 15 -7.10 7.71 8.97
N VAL A 16 -6.55 8.23 7.87
CA VAL A 16 -7.34 8.53 6.68
C VAL A 16 -7.88 7.25 6.04
N LYS A 17 -9.16 7.28 5.66
CA LYS A 17 -9.79 6.23 4.86
C LYS A 17 -10.45 6.87 3.64
N SER A 18 -10.16 6.31 2.48
CA SER A 18 -10.80 6.72 1.22
C SER A 18 -12.21 6.14 1.12
N PRO A 19 -13.14 6.79 0.40
CA PRO A 19 -14.49 6.27 0.15
C PRO A 19 -14.49 4.86 -0.48
N VAL A 20 -13.44 4.52 -1.22
CA VAL A 20 -13.27 3.20 -1.85
C VAL A 20 -12.58 2.16 -0.94
N GLY A 21 -12.26 2.51 0.30
CA GLY A 21 -11.74 1.59 1.31
C GLY A 21 -10.22 1.58 1.50
N ALA A 22 -9.46 2.41 0.78
CA ALA A 22 -8.02 2.57 1.01
C ALA A 22 -7.75 3.17 2.39
N SER A 23 -6.76 2.65 3.12
CA SER A 23 -6.51 2.99 4.52
C SER A 23 -5.07 3.44 4.79
N GLY A 24 -4.93 4.44 5.66
CA GLY A 24 -3.67 4.87 6.24
C GLY A 24 -2.77 5.71 5.33
N LEU A 25 -1.52 5.89 5.77
CA LEU A 25 -0.55 6.81 5.16
C LEU A 25 -0.27 6.52 3.69
N MET A 26 -0.12 5.25 3.34
CA MET A 26 0.16 4.78 1.99
C MET A 26 -1.09 4.43 1.19
N GLN A 27 -2.29 4.71 1.72
CA GLN A 27 -3.57 4.42 1.06
C GLN A 27 -3.67 2.97 0.56
N ILE A 28 -3.42 2.01 1.45
CA ILE A 28 -3.38 0.59 1.10
C ILE A 28 -4.80 0.02 1.12
N MET A 29 -5.15 -0.73 0.08
CA MET A 29 -6.40 -1.47 0.02
C MET A 29 -6.33 -2.74 0.90
N PRO A 30 -7.39 -3.10 1.64
CA PRO A 30 -7.40 -4.30 2.48
C PRO A 30 -7.09 -5.61 1.73
N GLY A 31 -7.53 -5.71 0.47
CA GLY A 31 -7.21 -6.83 -0.42
C GLY A 31 -5.72 -6.92 -0.73
N THR A 32 -5.10 -5.79 -1.11
CA THR A 32 -3.65 -5.68 -1.34
C THR A 32 -2.87 -6.01 -0.08
N ALA A 33 -3.26 -5.46 1.07
CA ALA A 33 -2.60 -5.75 2.34
C ALA A 33 -2.61 -7.25 2.67
N THR A 34 -3.76 -7.90 2.50
CA THR A 34 -3.90 -9.36 2.73
C THR A 34 -3.02 -10.16 1.76
N HIS A 35 -2.96 -9.75 0.50
CA HIS A 35 -2.12 -10.41 -0.50
C HIS A 35 -0.63 -10.26 -0.18
N THR A 36 -0.18 -9.04 0.16
CA THR A 36 1.21 -8.76 0.55
C THR A 36 1.61 -9.51 1.81
N VAL A 37 0.76 -9.52 2.84
CA VAL A 37 1.02 -10.25 4.08
C VAL A 37 1.19 -11.74 3.84
N LYS A 38 0.36 -12.34 2.98
CA LYS A 38 0.51 -13.75 2.59
C LYS A 38 1.79 -14.01 1.80
N MET A 39 2.16 -13.10 0.90
CA MET A 39 3.34 -13.26 0.05
C MET A 39 4.65 -13.11 0.81
N PHE A 40 4.71 -12.17 1.76
CA PHE A 40 5.90 -11.87 2.56
C PHE A 40 5.88 -12.51 3.95
N SER A 41 4.87 -13.34 4.24
CA SER A 41 4.66 -13.98 5.56
C SER A 41 4.77 -13.00 6.73
N ILE A 42 4.19 -11.80 6.59
CA ILE A 42 4.30 -10.74 7.59
C ILE A 42 3.46 -11.15 8.82
N PRO A 43 4.08 -11.34 10.00
CA PRO A 43 3.35 -11.72 11.20
C PRO A 43 2.52 -10.54 11.73
N GLY A 44 1.42 -10.85 12.42
CA GLY A 44 0.67 -9.85 13.21
C GLY A 44 -0.37 -9.03 12.44
N TYR A 45 -0.53 -9.19 11.13
CA TYR A 45 -1.66 -8.61 10.39
C TYR A 45 -2.86 -9.56 10.39
N SER A 46 -3.97 -9.13 10.99
CA SER A 46 -5.21 -9.90 11.16
C SER A 46 -6.46 -9.11 10.80
N SER A 47 -6.40 -7.77 10.81
CA SER A 47 -7.56 -6.91 10.52
C SER A 47 -7.18 -5.68 9.70
N PRO A 48 -8.03 -5.23 8.75
CA PRO A 48 -7.84 -3.98 8.02
C PRO A 48 -7.73 -2.74 8.92
N GLY A 49 -8.24 -2.81 10.15
CA GLY A 49 -8.08 -1.72 11.13
C GLY A 49 -6.62 -1.42 11.48
N GLN A 50 -5.74 -2.41 11.37
CA GLN A 50 -4.30 -2.24 11.60
C GLN A 50 -3.63 -1.43 10.49
N LEU A 51 -4.27 -1.22 9.33
CA LEU A 51 -3.76 -0.30 8.31
C LEU A 51 -3.81 1.16 8.76
N LEU A 52 -4.50 1.48 9.85
CA LEU A 52 -4.48 2.81 10.46
C LEU A 52 -3.27 3.03 11.38
N ASP A 53 -2.56 1.95 11.72
CA ASP A 53 -1.30 2.03 12.43
C ASP A 53 -0.19 2.42 11.43
N PRO A 54 0.53 3.54 11.65
CA PRO A 54 1.56 4.02 10.74
C PRO A 54 2.63 2.96 10.43
N GLU A 55 3.08 2.23 11.45
CA GLU A 55 4.18 1.26 11.34
C GLU A 55 3.75 0.06 10.48
N THR A 56 2.57 -0.50 10.78
CA THR A 56 1.96 -1.58 10.00
C THR A 56 1.71 -1.14 8.55
N ASN A 57 1.17 0.07 8.36
CA ASN A 57 0.88 0.61 7.03
C ASN A 57 2.16 0.78 6.20
N ILE A 58 3.22 1.34 6.79
CA ILE A 58 4.51 1.53 6.12
C ILE A 58 5.14 0.17 5.81
N ASN A 59 5.12 -0.79 6.73
CA ASN A 59 5.72 -2.11 6.54
C ASN A 59 5.07 -2.87 5.37
N ILE A 60 3.72 -2.93 5.36
CA ILE A 60 2.97 -3.58 4.28
C ILE A 60 3.14 -2.81 2.96
N GLY A 61 3.05 -1.48 3.00
CA GLY A 61 3.09 -0.64 1.80
C GLY A 61 4.46 -0.65 1.12
N THR A 62 5.55 -0.66 1.89
CA THR A 62 6.92 -0.76 1.36
C THR A 62 7.21 -2.15 0.80
N SER A 63 6.74 -3.21 1.47
CA SER A 63 6.85 -4.59 0.97
C SER A 63 6.09 -4.76 -0.35
N TYR A 64 4.86 -4.23 -0.45
CA TYR A 64 4.09 -4.23 -1.69
C TYR A 64 4.75 -3.40 -2.79
N LEU A 65 5.28 -2.21 -2.46
CA LEU A 65 6.02 -1.38 -3.40
C LEU A 65 7.26 -2.09 -3.94
N GLN A 66 8.00 -2.79 -3.08
CA GLN A 66 9.17 -3.56 -3.47
C GLN A 66 8.79 -4.74 -4.39
N TYR A 67 7.68 -5.43 -4.10
CA TYR A 67 7.16 -6.49 -4.95
C TYR A 67 6.86 -6.01 -6.37
N VAL A 68 6.07 -4.94 -6.51
CA VAL A 68 5.77 -4.39 -7.84
C VAL A 68 7.03 -3.82 -8.50
N TYR A 69 7.94 -3.24 -7.71
CA TYR A 69 9.21 -2.73 -8.24
C TYR A 69 10.08 -3.82 -8.87
N GLN A 70 10.15 -4.99 -8.23
CA GLN A 70 10.87 -6.14 -8.76
C GLN A 70 10.14 -6.76 -9.97
N GLN A 71 8.81 -6.87 -9.92
CA GLN A 71 8.01 -7.38 -11.04
C GLN A 71 8.22 -6.59 -12.33
N PHE A 72 8.35 -5.27 -12.25
CA PHE A 72 8.53 -4.41 -13.43
C PHE A 72 10.00 -4.07 -13.72
N GLY A 73 10.94 -4.89 -13.27
CA GLY A 73 12.37 -4.76 -13.62
C GLY A 73 12.98 -3.43 -13.18
N ASN A 74 12.66 -2.97 -11.97
CA ASN A 74 13.12 -1.70 -11.39
C ASN A 74 12.65 -0.44 -12.14
N ASN A 75 11.60 -0.54 -12.95
CA ASN A 75 11.02 0.60 -13.63
C ASN A 75 10.03 1.34 -12.70
N ARG A 76 10.47 2.49 -12.18
CA ARG A 76 9.67 3.34 -11.28
C ARG A 76 8.31 3.77 -11.87
N ILE A 77 8.22 3.93 -13.19
CA ILE A 77 6.98 4.36 -13.85
C ILE A 77 5.95 3.25 -13.81
N PHE A 78 6.33 2.04 -14.24
CA PHE A 78 5.43 0.88 -14.22
C PHE A 78 5.06 0.47 -12.80
N SER A 79 6.02 0.50 -11.88
CA SER A 79 5.79 0.19 -10.46
C SER A 79 4.76 1.13 -9.83
N SER A 80 4.84 2.42 -10.13
CA SER A 80 3.89 3.41 -9.63
C SER A 80 2.50 3.26 -10.25
N ALA A 81 2.43 2.87 -11.52
CA ALA A 81 1.16 2.58 -12.19
C ALA A 81 0.49 1.34 -11.60
N ALA A 82 1.25 0.25 -11.41
CA ALA A 82 0.76 -0.99 -10.81
C ALA A 82 0.31 -0.80 -9.35
N TYR A 83 1.05 -0.01 -8.57
CA TYR A 83 0.65 0.31 -7.19
C TYR A 83 -0.71 1.01 -7.13
N ASN A 84 -1.02 1.89 -8.09
CA ASN A 84 -2.30 2.61 -8.16
C ASN A 84 -3.42 1.78 -8.80
N ALA A 85 -3.11 0.93 -9.78
CA ALA A 85 -4.10 0.11 -10.49
C ALA A 85 -4.48 -1.17 -9.71
N GLY A 86 -3.66 -1.57 -8.73
CA GLY A 86 -3.73 -2.88 -8.12
C GLY A 86 -3.09 -3.94 -9.03
N PRO A 87 -2.72 -5.11 -8.48
CA PRO A 87 -2.37 -6.26 -9.30
C PRO A 87 -3.68 -6.77 -9.91
N GLY A 88 -3.87 -6.55 -11.21
CA GLY A 88 -5.00 -7.09 -11.96
C GLY A 88 -5.06 -8.61 -11.93
#